data_AF-A8V0W0-F1
#
_entry.id   AF-A8V0W0-F1
#
_cell.length_a   1.000
_cell.length_b   1.000
_cell.length_c   1.000
_cell.angle_alpha   90.00
_cell.angle_beta   90.00
_cell.angle_gamma   90.00
#
_symmetry.space_group_name_H-M   'P 1'
#
loop_
_entity.id
_entity.type
_entity.pdbx_description
1 polymer ?
#
loop_
_entity_poly.entity_id
_entity_poly.type
_entity_poly.pdbx_seq_one_letter_code
_entity_poly.pdbx_strand_id
1 'polypeptide(L)' 'MNKLLFYLLIFLMVKPVWAGLLILPEKALKENFPDAKIEKKNVMLTGSQKKEIQKKSKSKLTSSIFTTYVIKKDGKVIGY' A
#
# COMPACT_ATOMS: atom_id res chain seq x y z
N MET A 1 45.11 23.43 -0.35
CA MET A 1 43.91 23.90 0.37
C MET A 1 42.63 23.36 -0.31
N ASN A 2 42.61 22.09 -0.74
CA ASN A 2 41.58 21.59 -1.68
C ASN A 2 40.87 20.33 -1.17
N LYS A 3 41.47 19.58 -0.23
CA LYS A 3 40.86 18.37 0.34
C LYS A 3 39.70 18.70 1.28
N LEU A 4 39.82 19.77 2.07
CA LEU A 4 38.76 20.21 2.97
C LEU A 4 37.50 20.65 2.20
N LEU A 5 37.71 21.41 1.12
CA LEU A 5 36.64 21.84 0.21
C LEU A 5 35.94 20.64 -0.44
N PHE A 6 36.73 19.63 -0.82
CA PHE A 6 36.21 18.39 -1.40
C PHE A 6 35.37 17.58 -0.40
N TYR A 7 35.80 17.45 0.87
CA TYR A 7 35.01 16.79 1.91
C TYR A 7 33.72 17.54 2.23
N LEU A 8 33.75 18.88 2.24
CA LEU A 8 32.55 19.70 2.42
C LEU A 8 31.53 19.49 1.28
N LEU A 9 32.01 19.37 0.05
CA LEU A 9 31.18 19.10 -1.12
C LEU A 9 30.49 17.73 -1.03
N ILE A 10 31.21 16.71 -0.57
CA ILE A 10 30.65 15.36 -0.36
C ILE A 10 29.58 15.38 0.74
N PHE A 11 29.82 16.11 1.84
CA PHE A 11 28.86 16.21 2.93
C PHE A 11 27.54 16.86 2.49
N LEU A 12 27.58 17.87 1.62
CA LEU A 12 26.39 18.52 1.07
C LEU A 12 25.54 17.63 0.16
N MET A 13 26.10 16.53 -0.36
CA MET A 13 25.37 15.58 -1.19
C MET A 13 24.61 14.51 -0.41
N VAL A 14 24.80 14.41 0.92
CA VAL A 14 24.07 13.45 1.75
C VAL A 14 22.65 13.96 1.96
N LYS A 15 21.70 13.39 1.22
CA LYS A 15 20.27 13.61 1.47
C LYS A 15 19.84 12.78 2.69
N PRO A 16 19.02 13.33 3.61
CA PRO A 16 18.42 12.54 4.65
C PRO A 16 17.53 11.46 4.01
N VAL A 17 17.78 10.20 4.33
CA VAL A 17 16.88 9.10 3.98
C VAL A 17 15.71 9.17 4.93
N TRP A 18 14.61 9.79 4.49
CA TRP A 18 13.34 9.73 5.21
C TRP A 18 12.77 8.33 5.02
N ALA A 19 12.84 7.51 6.06
CA ALA A 19 12.12 6.25 6.09
C ALA A 19 10.62 6.54 6.09
N GLY A 20 9.89 6.00 5.12
CA GLY A 20 8.43 6.10 5.09
C GLY A 20 7.84 5.48 6.34
N LEU A 21 6.95 6.22 7.02
CA LEU A 21 6.25 5.69 8.19
C LEU A 21 5.33 4.54 7.74
N LEU A 22 5.49 3.36 8.35
CA LEU A 22 4.57 2.25 8.14
C LEU A 22 3.24 2.58 8.83
N ILE A 23 2.29 3.06 8.05
CA ILE A 23 0.94 3.34 8.52
C ILE A 23 0.00 2.18 8.17
N LEU A 24 -0.99 1.96 9.04
CA LEU A 24 -2.06 1.01 8.78
C LEU A 24 -2.83 1.41 7.52
N PRO A 25 -3.24 0.45 6.65
CA PRO A 25 -3.98 0.76 5.42
C PRO A 25 -5.21 1.63 5.65
N GLU A 26 -5.96 1.39 6.74
CA GLU A 26 -7.13 2.19 7.11
C GLU A 26 -6.78 3.66 7.38
N LYS A 27 -5.63 3.89 8.04
CA LYS A 27 -5.13 5.24 8.31
C LYS A 27 -4.69 5.93 7.03
N ALA A 28 -3.96 5.22 6.16
CA ALA A 28 -3.56 5.72 4.86
C ALA A 28 -4.78 6.12 4.00
N LEU A 29 -5.80 5.27 3.96
CA LEU A 29 -7.02 5.55 3.21
C LEU A 29 -7.78 6.74 3.80
N LYS A 30 -7.86 6.87 5.13
CA LYS A 30 -8.53 8.00 5.78
C LYS A 30 -7.80 9.33 5.54
N GLU A 31 -6.47 9.33 5.52
CA GLU A 31 -5.67 10.52 5.22
C GLU A 31 -5.86 10.99 3.76
N ASN A 32 -5.96 10.05 2.81
CA ASN A 32 -6.14 10.38 1.39
C ASN A 32 -7.61 10.64 1.01
N PHE A 33 -8.57 10.07 1.74
CA PHE A 33 -10.00 10.17 1.45
C PHE A 33 -10.78 10.54 2.73
N PRO A 34 -10.61 11.75 3.28
CA PRO A 34 -11.14 12.14 4.58
C PRO A 34 -12.68 12.10 4.66
N ASP A 35 -13.35 12.43 3.55
CA ASP A 35 -14.82 12.46 3.47
C ASP A 35 -15.43 11.14 2.97
N ALA A 36 -14.60 10.12 2.72
CA ALA A 36 -15.07 8.85 2.20
C ALA A 36 -15.36 7.87 3.34
N LYS A 37 -16.44 7.10 3.18
CA LYS A 37 -16.70 5.92 4.00
C LYS A 37 -15.79 4.79 3.53
N ILE A 38 -14.95 4.30 4.45
CA ILE A 38 -14.07 3.16 4.21
C ILE A 38 -14.70 1.91 4.83
N GLU A 39 -14.94 0.88 4.03
CA GLU A 39 -15.49 -0.40 4.47
C GLU A 39 -14.42 -1.49 4.35
N LYS A 40 -13.90 -1.96 5.50
CA LYS A 40 -13.02 -3.14 5.55
C LYS A 40 -13.83 -4.40 5.31
N LYS A 41 -13.40 -5.24 4.36
CA LYS A 41 -14.00 -6.54 4.10
C LYS A 41 -12.94 -7.63 4.13
N ASN A 42 -13.26 -8.69 4.87
CA ASN A 42 -12.49 -9.92 4.85
C ASN A 42 -13.20 -10.92 3.93
N VAL A 43 -12.48 -11.42 2.94
CA VAL A 43 -12.96 -12.39 1.96
C VAL A 43 -12.22 -13.69 2.20
N MET A 44 -12.97 -14.77 2.42
CA MET A 44 -12.44 -16.12 2.48
C MET A 44 -12.82 -16.84 1.19
N LEU A 45 -11.81 -17.26 0.44
CA LEU A 45 -11.99 -18.00 -0.81
C LEU A 45 -12.34 -19.45 -0.53
N THR A 46 -13.35 -19.95 -1.24
CA THR A 46 -13.61 -21.38 -1.35
C THR A 46 -12.54 -22.07 -2.20
N GLY A 47 -12.45 -23.40 -2.11
CA GLY A 47 -11.49 -24.17 -2.90
C GLY A 47 -11.67 -24.01 -4.42
N SER A 48 -12.91 -23.89 -4.90
CA SER A 48 -13.21 -23.64 -6.31
C SER A 48 -12.77 -22.25 -6.75
N GLN A 49 -13.10 -21.21 -5.98
CA GLN A 49 -12.67 -19.83 -6.25
C GLN A 49 -11.15 -19.70 -6.27
N LYS A 50 -10.45 -20.33 -5.30
CA LYS A 50 -8.99 -20.34 -5.26
C LYS A 50 -8.39 -20.94 -6.54
N LYS A 51 -8.89 -22.09 -6.99
CA LYS A 51 -8.44 -22.74 -8.22
C LYS A 51 -8.67 -21.87 -9.46
N GLU A 52 -9.84 -21.23 -9.54
CA GLU A 52 -10.18 -20.35 -10.66
C GLU A 52 -9.23 -19.14 -10.73
N ILE A 53 -8.99 -18.49 -9.60
CA ILE A 53 -8.08 -17.33 -9.52
C ILE A 53 -6.66 -17.76 -9.89
N GLN A 54 -6.15 -18.87 -9.34
CA GLN A 54 -4.81 -19.38 -9.68
C GLN A 54 -4.66 -19.68 -11.17
N LYS A 55 -5.71 -20.21 -11.82
CA LYS A 55 -5.73 -20.45 -13.26
C LYS A 55 -5.63 -19.14 -14.05
N LYS A 56 -6.36 -18.11 -13.64
CA LYS A 56 -6.37 -16.78 -14.29
C LYS A 56 -5.06 -16.02 -14.07
N SER A 57 -4.54 -16.00 -12.84
CA SER A 57 -3.34 -15.26 -12.46
C SER A 57 -2.04 -15.97 -12.86
N LYS A 58 -2.12 -17.25 -13.24
CA LYS A 58 -0.96 -18.13 -13.50
C LYS A 58 0.02 -18.19 -12.31
N SER A 59 -0.49 -17.99 -11.10
CA SER A 59 0.31 -17.93 -9.87
C SER A 59 -0.36 -18.70 -8.74
N LYS A 60 0.44 -19.27 -7.83
CA LYS A 60 -0.08 -19.97 -6.65
C LYS A 60 -0.46 -18.97 -5.56
N LEU A 61 -1.74 -18.98 -5.18
CA LEU A 61 -2.22 -18.32 -3.96
C LEU A 61 -1.76 -19.06 -2.69
N THR A 62 -0.99 -18.37 -1.85
CA THR A 62 -0.50 -18.86 -0.54
C THR A 62 -1.57 -18.77 0.54
N SER A 63 -2.41 -17.73 0.51
CA SER A 63 -3.54 -17.53 1.44
C SER A 63 -4.88 -17.76 0.75
N SER A 64 -5.89 -18.18 1.53
CA SER A 64 -7.30 -18.17 1.14
C SER A 64 -8.08 -17.01 1.78
N ILE A 65 -7.45 -16.23 2.65
CA ILE A 65 -8.04 -15.10 3.37
C ILE A 65 -7.41 -13.81 2.84
N PHE A 66 -8.25 -12.86 2.45
CA PHE A 66 -7.84 -11.56 1.92
C PHE A 66 -8.63 -10.45 2.61
N THR A 67 -7.95 -9.36 2.94
CA THR A 67 -8.60 -8.14 3.44
C THR A 67 -8.55 -7.10 2.31
N THR A 68 -9.70 -6.53 1.96
CA THR A 68 -9.87 -5.45 0.96
C THR A 68 -10.60 -4.29 1.61
N TYR A 69 -10.47 -3.09 1.04
CA TYR A 69 -11.06 -1.86 1.57
C TYR A 69 -11.87 -1.19 0.47
N VAL A 70 -13.19 -1.12 0.65
CA VAL A 70 -14.06 -0.43 -0.30
C VAL A 70 -14.18 1.02 0.12
N ILE A 71 -13.81 1.94 -0.77
CA ILE A 71 -13.87 3.39 -0.52
C ILE A 71 -15.14 3.91 -1.20
N LYS A 72 -16.02 4.56 -0.42
CA LYS A 72 -17.26 5.15 -0.91
C LYS A 72 -17.34 6.63 -0.60
N LYS A 73 -17.61 7.46 -1.61
CA LYS A 73 -17.89 8.90 -1.44
C LYS A 73 -19.25 9.22 -2.05
N ASP A 74 -20.10 9.92 -1.32
CA ASP A 74 -21.46 10.27 -1.74
C ASP A 74 -22.29 9.07 -2.23
N GLY A 75 -22.14 7.93 -1.55
CA GLY A 75 -22.82 6.67 -1.89
C GLY A 75 -22.24 5.91 -3.09
N LYS A 76 -21.24 6.46 -3.80
CA LYS A 76 -20.58 5.82 -4.95
C LYS A 76 -19.26 5.18 -4.54
N VAL A 77 -18.97 3.99 -5.08
CA VAL A 77 -17.66 3.35 -4.90
C VAL A 77 -16.65 4.06 -5.78
N ILE A 78 -15.55 4.52 -5.17
CA ILE A 78 -14.44 5.20 -5.84
C ILE A 78 -13.14 4.39 -5.82
N GLY A 79 -13.09 3.29 -5.07
CA GLY A 79 -11.92 2.40 -5.00
C GLY A 79 -12.16 1.12 -4.21
N TYR A 80 -11.27 0.14 -4.41
CA TYR A 80 -11.23 -1.21 -3.79
C TYR A 80 -9.84 -1.57 -3.29
#